data_AF-A0A3N5KHQ7-F1
#
_entry.id   AF-A0A3N5KHQ7-F1
#
_cell.length_a   1.000
_cell.length_b   1.000
_cell.length_c   1.000
_cell.angle_alpha   90.00
_cell.angle_beta   90.00
_cell.angle_gamma   90.00
#
_symmetry.space_group_name_H-M   'P 1'
#
loop_
_entity.id
_entity.type
_entity.pdbx_description
1 polymer ?
#
loop_
_entity_poly.entity_id
_entity_poly.type
_entity_poly.pdbx_seq_one_letter_code
_entity_poly.pdbx_strand_id
1 'polypeptide(L)'
;MAGVPDVRVRLLAMSEDVELDCSGLTFIDASGLRVLVAAHCDCEARGAMLTIVDPSKCVVRLLALTGLDAVLGGRTESPAP
;
A
#
# COMPACT_ATOMS: atom_id res chain seq x y z
N MET A 1 3.85 -3.61 18.29
CA MET A 1 3.18 -2.66 17.37
C MET A 1 4.24 -2.04 16.49
N ALA A 2 4.43 -2.54 15.26
CA ALA A 2 5.23 -1.80 14.30
C ALA A 2 4.45 -0.52 13.96
N GLY A 3 5.00 0.62 14.35
CA GLY A 3 4.39 1.92 14.04
C GLY A 3 4.60 2.26 12.56
N VAL A 4 3.76 3.17 12.05
CA VAL A 4 3.83 3.79 10.72
C VAL A 4 5.26 4.09 10.20
N PRO A 5 6.23 4.61 10.99
CA PRO A 5 7.60 4.82 10.50
C PRO A 5 8.37 3.55 10.14
N ASP A 6 8.09 2.41 10.78
CA ASP A 6 8.82 1.16 10.60
C ASP A 6 8.54 0.53 9.21
N VAL A 7 7.28 0.61 8.79
CA VAL A 7 6.82 0.13 7.47
C VAL A 7 7.53 0.89 6.35
N ARG A 8 7.65 2.22 6.48
CA ARG A 8 8.30 3.05 5.46
C ARG A 8 9.78 2.73 5.32
N VAL A 9 10.51 2.57 6.43
CA VAL A 9 11.94 2.26 6.40
C VAL A 9 12.20 0.93 5.68
N ARG A 10 11.36 -0.08 5.92
CA ARG A 10 11.49 -1.39 5.26
C ARG A 10 11.20 -1.32 3.76
N LEU A 11 10.21 -0.53 3.36
CA LEU A 11 9.90 -0.26 1.95
C LEU A 11 11.05 0.47 1.24
N LEU A 12 11.69 1.43 1.92
CA LEU A 12 12.85 2.14 1.38
C LEU A 12 14.09 1.25 1.21
N ALA A 13 14.16 0.09 1.85
CA ALA A 13 15.25 -0.87 1.66
C ALA A 13 15.03 -1.79 0.45
N MET A 14 13.83 -1.82 -0.12
CA MET A 14 13.51 -2.63 -1.30
C MET A 14 13.90 -1.89 -2.57
N SER A 15 14.47 -2.63 -3.53
CA SER A 15 14.93 -2.12 -4.84
C SER A 15 14.12 -2.67 -6.01
N GLU A 16 13.10 -3.48 -5.73
CA GLU A 16 12.22 -4.12 -6.71
C GLU A 16 10.77 -3.75 -6.44
N ASP A 17 9.85 -4.23 -7.28
CA ASP A 17 8.41 -4.09 -7.06
C ASP A 17 8.01 -4.65 -5.69
N VAL A 18 7.14 -3.92 -4.99
CA VAL A 18 6.70 -4.25 -3.63
C VAL A 18 5.22 -4.54 -3.63
N GLU A 19 4.85 -5.72 -3.15
CA GLU A 19 3.47 -6.11 -2.90
C GLU A 19 3.18 -6.03 -1.40
N LEU A 20 2.18 -5.23 -1.02
CA LEU A 20 1.79 -4.99 0.36
C LEU A 20 0.47 -5.69 0.66
N ASP A 21 0.55 -6.83 1.33
CA ASP A 21 -0.62 -7.55 1.86
C ASP A 21 -1.31 -6.71 2.94
N CYS A 22 -2.56 -6.33 2.64
CA CYS A 22 -3.43 -5.55 3.50
C CYS A 22 -4.61 -6.36 4.07
N SER A 23 -4.57 -7.68 4.00
CA SER A 23 -5.66 -8.56 4.44
C SER A 23 -5.86 -8.51 5.96
N GLY A 24 -4.76 -8.41 6.70
CA GLY A 24 -4.74 -8.30 8.16
C GLY A 24 -4.96 -6.88 8.72
N LEU A 25 -5.08 -5.87 7.85
CA LEU A 25 -5.22 -4.47 8.25
C LEU A 25 -6.65 -4.18 8.70
N THR A 26 -6.90 -4.24 10.01
CA THR A 26 -8.24 -4.00 10.58
C THR A 26 -8.55 -2.53 10.80
N PHE A 27 -7.54 -1.66 10.84
CA PHE A 27 -7.68 -0.22 11.01
C PHE A 27 -6.60 0.55 10.24
N ILE A 28 -7.00 1.61 9.55
CA ILE A 28 -6.13 2.59 8.91
C ILE A 28 -6.80 3.96 8.95
N ASP A 29 -6.02 5.01 9.18
CA ASP A 29 -6.47 6.40 9.17
C ASP A 29 -5.74 7.22 8.09
N ALA A 30 -6.00 8.53 8.04
CA ALA A 30 -5.37 9.42 7.08
C ALA A 30 -3.83 9.48 7.20
N SER A 31 -3.28 9.25 8.39
CA SER A 31 -1.82 9.23 8.61
C SER A 31 -1.19 7.96 8.04
N GLY A 32 -1.83 6.80 8.23
CA GLY A 32 -1.41 5.54 7.60
C GLY A 32 -1.48 5.62 6.08
N LEU A 33 -2.55 6.23 5.55
CA LEU A 33 -2.71 6.45 4.11
C LEU A 33 -1.62 7.34 3.51
N ARG A 34 -1.25 8.42 4.21
CA ARG A 34 -0.18 9.33 3.77
C ARG A 34 1.16 8.60 3.65
N VAL A 35 1.40 7.60 4.49
CA VAL A 35 2.60 6.76 4.39
C VAL A 35 2.55 5.80 3.21
N LEU A 36 1.39 5.22 2.90
CA LEU A 36 1.24 4.40 1.69
C LEU A 36 1.50 5.23 0.42
N VAL A 37 0.96 6.45 0.35
CA VAL A 37 1.21 7.37 -0.76
C VAL A 37 2.69 7.76 -0.83
N ALA A 38 3.31 8.11 0.29
CA ALA A 38 4.73 8.45 0.32
C ALA A 38 5.61 7.27 -0.14
N ALA A 39 5.29 6.05 0.32
CA ALA A 39 6.00 4.85 -0.08
C ALA A 39 5.83 4.55 -1.57
N HIS A 40 4.64 4.77 -2.13
CA HIS A 40 4.39 4.64 -3.57
C HIS A 40 5.25 5.63 -4.37
N CYS A 41 5.25 6.93 -4.00
CA CYS A 41 6.11 7.92 -4.65
C CYS A 41 7.61 7.58 -4.51
N ASP A 42 8.03 7.07 -3.34
CA ASP A 42 9.41 6.64 -3.09
C ASP A 42 9.80 5.45 -3.99
N CYS A 43 8.89 4.50 -4.23
CA CYS A 43 9.07 3.40 -5.18
C CYS A 43 9.13 3.91 -6.62
N GLU A 44 8.18 4.75 -7.04
CA GLU A 44 8.13 5.30 -8.40
C GLU A 44 9.41 6.10 -8.74
N ALA A 45 9.93 6.88 -7.79
CA ALA A 45 11.17 7.63 -7.96
C ALA A 45 12.40 6.74 -8.25
N ARG A 46 12.29 5.44 -7.98
CA ARG A 46 13.35 4.44 -8.21
C ARG A 46 13.05 3.54 -9.41
N GLY A 47 11.91 3.73 -10.08
CA GLY A 47 11.43 2.86 -11.14
C GLY A 47 10.84 1.53 -10.65
N ALA A 48 10.45 1.45 -9.38
CA ALA A 48 9.73 0.31 -8.80
C ALA A 48 8.26 0.65 -8.55
N MET A 49 7.40 -0.36 -8.45
CA MET A 49 5.97 -0.18 -8.19
C MET A 49 5.57 -0.70 -6.81
N LEU A 50 4.78 0.08 -6.07
CA LEU A 50 4.09 -0.38 -4.86
C LEU A 50 2.66 -0.77 -5.20
N THR A 51 2.32 -2.05 -5.01
CA THR A 51 0.97 -2.59 -5.22
C THR A 51 0.39 -3.05 -3.89
N ILE A 52 -0.86 -2.69 -3.60
CA ILE A 52 -1.59 -3.27 -2.48
C ILE A 52 -2.17 -4.62 -2.92
N VAL A 53 -2.00 -5.68 -2.15
CA VAL A 53 -2.62 -6.98 -2.40
C VAL A 53 -3.56 -7.33 -1.25
N ASP A 54 -4.65 -8.03 -1.56
CA ASP A 54 -5.72 -8.39 -0.63
C ASP A 54 -6.16 -7.27 0.33
N PRO A 55 -6.58 -6.09 -0.17
CA PRO A 55 -6.99 -5.00 0.70
C PRO A 55 -8.18 -5.42 1.56
N SER A 56 -8.06 -5.27 2.88
CA SER A 56 -9.20 -5.44 3.79
C SER A 56 -10.33 -4.48 3.44
N LYS A 57 -11.55 -4.78 3.89
CA LYS A 57 -12.73 -3.90 3.69
C LYS A 57 -12.49 -2.47 4.18
N CYS A 58 -11.71 -2.29 5.24
CA CYS A 58 -11.34 -0.96 5.75
C CYS A 58 -10.45 -0.21 4.76
N VAL A 59 -9.44 -0.89 4.20
CA VAL A 59 -8.52 -0.32 3.21
C VAL A 59 -9.25 0.03 1.93
N VAL A 60 -10.05 -0.90 1.38
CA VAL A 60 -10.87 -0.64 0.17
C VAL A 60 -11.76 0.59 0.36
N ARG A 61 -12.47 0.67 1.49
CA ARG A 61 -13.37 1.81 1.76
C ARG A 61 -12.60 3.13 1.88
N LEU A 62 -11.44 3.12 2.52
CA LEU A 62 -10.64 4.33 2.73
C LEU A 62 -10.00 4.82 1.42
N LEU A 63 -9.52 3.90 0.57
CA LEU A 63 -9.02 4.23 -0.77
C LEU A 63 -10.12 4.86 -1.63
N ALA A 64 -11.31 4.27 -1.66
CA ALA A 64 -12.45 4.80 -2.40
C ALA A 64 -12.91 6.19 -1.89
N LEU A 65 -12.92 6.40 -0.56
CA LEU A 65 -13.30 7.69 0.03
C LEU A 65 -12.29 8.80 -0.28
N THR A 66 -11.04 8.44 -0.55
CA THR A 66 -9.94 9.40 -0.78
C THR A 66 -9.56 9.52 -2.25
N GLY A 67 -10.18 8.74 -3.14
CA GLY A 67 -9.86 8.67 -4.57
C GLY A 67 -8.46 8.12 -4.86
N LEU A 68 -7.88 7.37 -3.91
CA LEU A 68 -6.55 6.78 -4.03
C LEU A 68 -6.58 5.37 -4.58
N ASP A 69 -7.76 4.84 -4.88
CA ASP A 69 -7.96 3.58 -5.58
C ASP A 69 -7.33 3.57 -6.98
N ALA A 70 -7.24 4.72 -7.66
CA ALA A 70 -6.56 4.80 -8.97
C ALA A 70 -5.02 4.86 -8.86
N VAL A 71 -4.48 5.24 -7.70
CA VAL A 71 -3.03 5.45 -7.46
C VAL A 71 -2.42 4.23 -6.77
N LEU A 72 -3.11 3.71 -5.75
CA LEU A 72 -2.69 2.58 -4.93
C LEU A 72 -3.52 1.32 -5.22
N GLY A 73 -4.31 1.35 -6.29
CA GLY A 73 -5.27 0.32 -6.68
C GLY A 73 -4.67 -1.07 -6.62
N GLY A 74 -5.17 -1.86 -5.68
CA GLY A 74 -4.65 -3.19 -5.46
C GLY A 74 -5.12 -4.17 -6.51
N ARG A 75 -4.22 -5.04 -6.97
CA ARG A 75 -4.65 -6.26 -7.65
C ARG A 75 -5.31 -7.14 -6.58
N THR A 76 -6.63 -7.30 -6.65
CA THR A 76 -7.24 -8.51 -6.09
C THR A 76 -6.69 -9.63 -6.94
N GLU A 77 -5.84 -10.48 -6.38
CA GLU A 77 -5.34 -11.66 -7.07
C GLU A 77 -6.49 -12.38 -7.78
N SER A 78 -6.49 -12.33 -9.11
CA SER A 78 -6.99 -13.43 -9.90
C SER A 78 -5.74 -14.24 -10.20
N PRO A 79 -5.61 -15.47 -9.69
CA PRO A 79 -4.44 -16.28 -9.96
C PRO A 79 -4.30 -16.43 -11.48
N ALA A 80 -3.09 -16.19 -11.98
CA ALA A 80 -2.76 -16.55 -13.35
C ALA A 80 -3.11 -18.04 -13.58
N PRO A 81 -3.68 -18.40 -14.76
CA PRO A 81 -4.27 -19.72 -15.02
C PRO A 81 -3.29 -20.89 -14.92
#